data_AF-A0A1Q7SGG6-F1
#
_entry.id   AF-A0A1Q7SGG6-F1
#
_cell.length_a   1.000
_cell.length_b   1.000
_cell.length_c   1.000
_cell.angle_alpha   90.00
_cell.angle_beta   90.00
_cell.angle_gamma   90.00
#
_symmetry.space_group_name_H-M   'P 1'
#
loop_
_entity.id
_entity.type
_entity.pdbx_description
1 polymer ?
#
loop_
_entity_poly.entity_id
_entity_poly.type
_entity_poly.pdbx_seq_one_letter_code
_entity_poly.pdbx_strand_id
1 'polypeptide(L)'
;MADFWRDLVWTAVRDTVGTLRVVMPSVLAMLTLVALGAALGWVFGALVGRLARAVDLDRRSRTWGLTGALARAGVSKAPSLLLRLSVIWSVFVVFATMGIDALAIPGAPGATRTLMHLLPRTLSALLILVVGWLAANFLGQGVLIAAVNAGLPEARVLARAARWLVLLFAFATALTEIGIGRDMVVVAFGILFGGLVLAL
;
A
#
# COMPACT_ATOMS: atom_id res chain seq x y z
N MET A 1 15.13 43.25 -45.00
CA MET A 1 14.24 42.09 -44.76
C MET A 1 15.01 40.82 -44.41
N ALA A 2 16.15 40.53 -45.05
CA ALA A 2 16.97 39.35 -44.73
C ALA A 2 17.51 39.35 -43.28
N ASP A 3 17.84 40.52 -42.74
CA ASP A 3 18.37 40.66 -41.38
C ASP A 3 17.32 40.38 -40.30
N PHE A 4 16.06 40.77 -40.55
CA PHE A 4 14.92 40.49 -39.67
C PHE A 4 14.64 38.98 -39.53
N TRP A 5 14.70 38.24 -40.64
CA TRP A 5 14.56 36.78 -40.62
C TRP A 5 15.74 36.09 -39.94
N ARG A 6 16.97 36.60 -40.12
CA ARG A 6 18.15 36.11 -39.40
C ARG A 6 18.01 36.31 -37.90
N ASP A 7 17.60 37.50 -37.47
CA ASP A 7 17.48 37.82 -36.05
C ASP A 7 16.36 37.03 -35.37
N LEU A 8 15.21 36.82 -36.04
CA LEU A 8 14.15 35.95 -35.53
C LEU A 8 14.62 34.50 -35.34
N VAL A 9 15.32 33.94 -36.33
CA VAL A 9 15.85 32.57 -36.25
C VAL A 9 16.89 32.46 -35.13
N TRP A 10 17.81 33.41 -35.03
CA TRP A 10 18.84 33.40 -33.98
C TRP A 10 18.28 33.65 -32.58
N THR A 11 17.16 34.36 -32.45
CA THR A 11 16.50 34.58 -31.17
C THR A 11 15.71 33.35 -30.75
N ALA A 12 14.97 32.72 -31.67
CA ALA A 12 14.28 31.45 -31.43
C ALA A 12 15.25 30.30 -31.08
N VAL A 13 16.40 30.22 -31.75
CA VAL A 13 17.46 29.23 -31.43
C VAL A 13 18.05 29.48 -30.04
N ARG A 14 18.32 30.75 -29.67
CA ARG A 14 18.85 31.09 -28.33
C ARG A 14 17.84 30.82 -27.23
N ASP A 15 16.56 31.09 -27.43
CA ASP A 15 15.49 30.77 -26.48
C ASP A 15 15.30 29.26 -26.33
N THR A 16 15.40 28.50 -27.42
CA THR A 16 15.31 27.03 -27.37
C THR A 16 16.49 26.43 -26.62
N VAL A 17 17.72 26.92 -26.85
CA VAL A 17 18.93 26.47 -26.13
C VAL A 17 18.91 26.89 -24.66
N GLY A 18 18.37 28.07 -24.34
CA GLY A 18 18.14 28.53 -22.98
C GLY A 18 17.17 27.62 -22.22
N THR A 19 16.07 27.24 -22.87
CA THR A 19 15.06 26.32 -22.31
C THR A 19 15.64 24.91 -22.08
N LEU A 20 16.44 24.39 -23.01
CA LEU A 20 17.12 23.10 -22.87
C LEU A 20 18.10 23.04 -21.69
N ARG A 21 18.82 24.14 -21.40
CA ARG A 21 19.71 24.23 -20.23
C ARG A 21 18.97 24.24 -18.91
N VAL A 22 17.73 24.73 -18.88
CA VAL A 22 16.86 24.75 -17.69
C VAL A 22 16.18 23.39 -17.46
N VAL A 23 15.90 22.62 -18.52
CA VAL A 23 15.24 21.30 -18.44
C VAL A 23 16.23 20.16 -18.13
N MET A 24 17.50 20.28 -18.49
CA MET A 24 18.50 19.24 -18.24
C MET A 24 18.67 18.84 -16.75
N PRO A 25 18.79 19.81 -15.81
CA PRO A 25 18.89 19.51 -14.38
C PRO A 25 17.66 18.77 -13.84
N SER A 26 16.47 19.14 -14.31
CA SER A 26 15.19 18.54 -13.91
C SER A 26 15.01 17.12 -14.43
N VAL A 27 15.48 16.83 -15.65
CA VAL A 27 15.52 15.46 -16.19
C VAL A 27 16.51 14.59 -15.41
N LEU A 28 17.69 15.11 -15.05
CA LEU A 28 18.64 14.40 -14.19
C LEU A 28 18.07 14.15 -12.79
N ALA A 29 17.37 15.12 -12.20
CA ALA A 29 16.68 14.96 -10.94
C ALA A 29 15.57 13.88 -11.03
N MET A 30 14.80 13.85 -12.11
CA MET A 30 13.83 12.79 -12.36
C MET A 30 14.49 11.42 -12.44
N LEU A 31 15.54 11.28 -13.25
CA LEU A 31 16.24 10.01 -13.44
C LEU A 31 16.86 9.48 -12.15
N THR A 32 17.47 10.37 -11.36
CA THR A 32 18.04 10.01 -10.06
C THR A 32 16.96 9.58 -9.07
N LEU A 33 15.81 10.26 -9.02
CA LEU A 33 14.69 9.88 -8.17
C LEU A 33 14.08 8.54 -8.58
N VAL A 34 13.88 8.29 -9.88
CA VAL A 34 13.39 7.00 -10.40
C VAL A 34 14.37 5.87 -10.05
N ALA A 35 15.67 6.09 -10.24
CA ALA A 35 16.70 5.11 -9.88
C ALA A 35 16.71 4.81 -8.38
N LEU A 36 16.61 5.86 -7.55
CA LEU A 36 16.54 5.74 -6.09
C LEU A 36 15.27 4.98 -5.65
N GLY A 37 14.14 5.24 -6.29
CA GLY A 37 12.88 4.54 -6.05
C GLY A 37 12.93 3.05 -6.38
N ALA A 38 13.55 2.69 -7.50
CA ALA A 38 13.76 1.30 -7.87
C ALA A 38 14.66 0.60 -6.85
N ALA A 39 15.74 1.26 -6.41
CA ALA A 39 16.66 0.72 -5.40
C ALA A 39 15.96 0.53 -4.03
N LEU A 40 15.29 1.55 -3.53
CA LEU A 40 14.58 1.49 -2.24
C LEU A 40 13.42 0.51 -2.28
N GLY A 41 12.65 0.47 -3.38
CA GLY A 41 11.57 -0.50 -3.57
C GLY A 41 12.09 -1.94 -3.50
N TRP A 42 13.24 -2.20 -4.12
CA TRP A 42 13.91 -3.50 -4.01
C TRP A 42 14.32 -3.83 -2.57
N VAL A 43 14.89 -2.87 -1.81
CA VAL A 43 15.29 -3.05 -0.41
C VAL A 43 14.10 -3.33 0.50
N PHE A 44 13.06 -2.49 0.47
CA PHE A 44 11.87 -2.66 1.29
C PHE A 44 11.10 -3.92 0.90
N GLY A 45 10.96 -4.20 -0.39
CA GLY A 45 10.36 -5.45 -0.88
C GLY A 45 11.14 -6.69 -0.42
N ALA A 46 12.48 -6.63 -0.40
CA ALA A 46 13.31 -7.71 0.12
C ALA A 46 13.12 -7.89 1.63
N LEU A 47 13.06 -6.81 2.41
CA LEU A 47 12.82 -6.85 3.85
C LEU A 47 11.45 -7.45 4.18
N VAL A 48 10.40 -6.95 3.54
CA VAL A 48 9.03 -7.45 3.72
C VAL A 48 8.91 -8.91 3.27
N GLY A 49 9.52 -9.26 2.13
CA GLY A 49 9.56 -10.65 1.67
C GLY A 49 10.36 -11.58 2.59
N ARG A 50 11.36 -11.05 3.33
CA ARG A 50 12.07 -11.81 4.37
C ARG A 50 11.23 -11.98 5.62
N LEU A 51 10.57 -10.92 6.10
CA LEU A 51 9.67 -10.98 7.25
C LEU A 51 8.48 -11.91 6.99
N ALA A 52 7.86 -11.82 5.81
CA ALA A 52 6.76 -12.70 5.42
C ALA A 52 7.19 -14.18 5.44
N ARG A 53 8.39 -14.49 4.93
CA ARG A 53 8.94 -15.85 4.98
C ARG A 53 9.31 -16.27 6.40
N ALA A 54 9.87 -15.38 7.22
CA ALA A 54 10.20 -15.64 8.62
C ALA A 54 8.97 -15.97 9.47
N VAL A 55 7.81 -15.38 9.15
CA VAL A 55 6.52 -15.65 9.81
C VAL A 55 5.81 -16.88 9.22
N ASP A 56 6.42 -17.57 8.25
CA ASP A 56 5.83 -18.74 7.58
C ASP A 56 4.44 -18.44 6.97
N LEU A 57 4.26 -17.21 6.46
CA LEU A 57 3.00 -16.75 5.86
C LEU A 57 2.52 -17.69 4.75
N ASP A 58 3.46 -18.27 3.99
CA ASP A 58 3.15 -19.22 2.92
C ASP A 58 2.59 -20.55 3.45
N ARG A 59 3.14 -21.08 4.56
CA ARG A 59 2.62 -22.31 5.20
C ARG A 59 1.28 -22.05 5.88
N ARG A 60 1.15 -20.92 6.59
CA ARG A 60 -0.10 -20.53 7.26
C ARG A 60 -1.22 -20.21 6.28
N SER A 61 -0.91 -19.58 5.15
CA SER A 61 -1.84 -19.34 4.05
C SER A 61 -2.41 -20.64 3.46
N ARG A 62 -1.59 -21.69 3.35
CA ARG A 62 -2.04 -23.02 2.89
C ARG A 62 -3.01 -23.67 3.85
N THR A 63 -2.74 -23.61 5.16
CA THR A 63 -3.63 -24.17 6.18
C THR A 63 -5.00 -23.47 6.27
N TRP A 64 -5.13 -22.29 5.69
CA TRP A 64 -6.37 -21.51 5.71
C TRP A 64 -7.06 -21.39 4.34
N GLY A 65 -6.60 -22.14 3.33
CA GLY A 65 -7.26 -22.22 2.02
C GLY A 65 -7.08 -20.99 1.11
N LEU A 66 -6.29 -19.99 1.52
CA LEU A 66 -6.09 -18.75 0.78
C LEU A 66 -5.33 -18.97 -0.53
N THR A 67 -4.36 -19.90 -0.53
CA THR A 67 -3.70 -20.37 -1.76
C THR A 67 -4.68 -21.02 -2.73
N GLY A 68 -5.73 -21.68 -2.24
CA GLY A 68 -6.80 -22.25 -3.07
C GLY A 68 -7.73 -21.19 -3.66
N ALA A 69 -7.98 -20.08 -2.95
CA ALA A 69 -8.73 -18.95 -3.49
C ALA A 69 -7.92 -18.19 -4.54
N LEU A 70 -6.63 -17.94 -4.30
CA LEU A 70 -5.72 -17.27 -5.23
C LEU A 70 -5.47 -18.11 -6.50
N ALA A 71 -5.32 -19.43 -6.36
CA ALA A 71 -5.17 -20.34 -7.50
C ALA A 71 -6.43 -20.34 -8.39
N ARG A 72 -7.63 -20.28 -7.80
CA ARG A 72 -8.89 -20.13 -8.54
C ARG A 72 -9.01 -18.80 -9.28
N ALA A 73 -8.34 -17.76 -8.80
CA ALA A 73 -8.20 -16.48 -9.48
C ALA A 73 -7.06 -16.45 -10.52
N GLY A 74 -6.43 -17.60 -10.82
CA GLY A 74 -5.32 -17.70 -11.77
C GLY A 74 -3.96 -17.23 -11.23
N VAL A 75 -3.87 -16.95 -9.92
CA VAL A 75 -2.66 -16.45 -9.27
C VAL A 75 -1.92 -17.60 -8.58
N SER A 76 -0.96 -18.19 -9.28
CA SER A 76 -0.13 -19.31 -8.79
C SER A 76 1.05 -18.87 -7.91
N LYS A 77 1.16 -17.58 -7.61
CA LYS A 77 2.29 -16.99 -6.88
C LYS A 77 2.09 -17.09 -5.37
N ALA A 78 3.16 -17.31 -4.62
CA ALA A 78 3.13 -17.34 -3.17
C ALA A 78 2.66 -15.99 -2.60
N PRO A 79 1.81 -15.97 -1.54
CA PRO A 79 1.36 -14.73 -0.90
C PRO A 79 2.50 -13.82 -0.47
N SER A 80 3.63 -14.39 0.00
CA SER A 80 4.84 -13.63 0.34
C SER A 80 5.44 -12.90 -0.86
N LEU A 81 5.38 -13.49 -2.06
CA LEU A 81 5.84 -12.90 -3.30
C LEU A 81 4.90 -11.79 -3.77
N LEU A 82 3.59 -11.98 -3.63
CA LEU A 82 2.60 -10.95 -3.94
C LEU A 82 2.80 -9.73 -3.05
N LEU A 83 2.96 -9.93 -1.73
CA LEU A 83 3.23 -8.85 -0.78
C LEU A 83 4.50 -8.09 -1.14
N ARG A 84 5.59 -8.82 -1.44
CA ARG A 84 6.85 -8.24 -1.91
C ARG A 84 6.67 -7.40 -3.17
N LEU A 85 5.94 -7.91 -4.16
CA LEU A 85 5.73 -7.23 -5.44
C LEU A 85 4.89 -5.96 -5.24
N SER A 86 3.87 -6.02 -4.40
CA SER A 86 3.06 -4.87 -4.01
C SER A 86 3.90 -3.77 -3.36
N VAL A 87 4.81 -4.12 -2.46
CA VAL A 87 5.72 -3.14 -1.83
C VAL A 87 6.67 -2.51 -2.86
N ILE A 88 7.28 -3.31 -3.74
CA ILE A 88 8.20 -2.80 -4.78
C ILE A 88 7.48 -1.79 -5.67
N TRP A 89 6.31 -2.15 -6.19
CA TRP A 89 5.55 -1.26 -7.08
C TRP A 89 5.05 -0.01 -6.36
N SER A 90 4.64 -0.11 -5.11
CA SER A 90 4.19 1.06 -4.33
C SER A 90 5.31 2.07 -4.15
N VAL A 91 6.51 1.62 -3.77
CA VAL A 91 7.68 2.50 -3.60
C VAL A 91 8.11 3.08 -4.94
N PHE A 92 8.17 2.27 -6.00
CA PHE A 92 8.54 2.75 -7.33
C PHE A 92 7.59 3.85 -7.83
N VAL A 93 6.28 3.65 -7.72
CA VAL A 93 5.28 4.62 -8.19
C VAL A 93 5.43 5.96 -7.47
N VAL A 94 5.74 5.97 -6.18
CA VAL A 94 5.93 7.22 -5.41
C VAL A 94 7.21 7.96 -5.81
N PHE A 95 8.29 7.25 -6.07
CA PHE A 95 9.52 7.91 -6.52
C PHE A 95 9.45 8.36 -7.98
N ALA A 96 8.73 7.61 -8.83
CA ALA A 96 8.54 7.98 -10.23
C ALA A 96 7.80 9.31 -10.39
N THR A 97 6.79 9.52 -9.56
CA THR A 97 5.97 10.72 -9.47
C THR A 97 6.67 11.89 -8.77
N MET A 98 7.56 11.63 -7.79
CA MET A 98 8.53 12.63 -7.34
C MET A 98 9.46 13.07 -8.47
N GLY A 99 9.87 12.13 -9.33
CA GLY A 99 10.62 12.45 -10.53
C GLY A 99 9.82 13.31 -11.50
N ILE A 100 8.52 13.03 -11.69
CA ILE A 100 7.62 13.85 -12.51
C ILE A 100 7.50 15.27 -11.95
N ASP A 101 7.43 15.44 -10.64
CA ASP A 101 7.44 16.76 -10.00
C ASP A 101 8.77 17.49 -10.13
N ALA A 102 9.89 16.77 -10.17
CA ALA A 102 11.20 17.35 -10.41
C ALA A 102 11.31 17.97 -11.82
N LEU A 103 10.44 17.60 -12.76
CA LEU A 103 10.29 18.31 -14.05
C LEU A 103 9.66 19.70 -13.90
N ALA A 104 9.09 20.04 -12.75
CA ALA A 104 8.49 21.34 -12.42
C ALA A 104 7.51 21.85 -13.50
N ILE A 105 6.67 20.95 -14.02
CA ILE A 105 5.69 21.27 -15.08
C ILE A 105 4.73 22.35 -14.56
N PRO A 106 4.72 23.57 -15.14
CA PRO A 106 3.87 24.66 -14.67
C PRO A 106 2.39 24.27 -14.70
N GLY A 107 1.69 24.43 -13.57
CA GLY A 107 0.26 24.13 -13.45
C GLY A 107 -0.09 22.68 -13.09
N ALA A 108 0.89 21.77 -13.00
CA ALA A 108 0.66 20.45 -12.42
C ALA A 108 0.61 20.56 -10.87
N PRO A 109 -0.44 20.07 -10.20
CA PRO A 109 -0.42 19.95 -8.75
C PRO A 109 0.73 19.02 -8.33
N GLY A 110 1.55 19.42 -7.35
CA GLY A 110 2.74 18.67 -6.94
C GLY A 110 2.40 17.24 -6.49
N ALA A 111 2.65 16.27 -7.36
CA ALA A 111 2.42 14.85 -7.15
C ALA A 111 3.18 14.34 -5.91
N THR A 112 4.39 14.83 -5.65
CA THR A 112 5.22 14.61 -4.47
C THR A 112 4.49 14.93 -3.19
N ARG A 113 3.73 16.04 -3.12
CA ARG A 113 3.03 16.43 -1.90
C ARG A 113 1.88 15.48 -1.60
N THR A 114 1.13 15.12 -2.63
CA THR A 114 0.05 14.12 -2.55
C THR A 114 0.58 12.73 -2.20
N LEU A 115 1.77 12.37 -2.69
CA LEU A 115 2.35 11.05 -2.49
C LEU A 115 3.21 10.91 -1.24
N MET A 116 3.82 11.98 -0.75
CA MET A 116 4.41 12.03 0.59
C MET A 116 3.34 11.83 1.66
N HIS A 117 2.07 12.15 1.39
CA HIS A 117 0.95 11.75 2.25
C HIS A 117 0.52 10.29 2.02
N LEU A 118 0.57 9.79 0.78
CA LEU A 118 0.11 8.45 0.44
C LEU A 118 1.08 7.35 0.88
N LEU A 119 2.40 7.57 0.77
CA LEU A 119 3.43 6.57 1.04
C LEU A 119 3.45 6.13 2.51
N PRO A 120 3.46 7.04 3.52
CA PRO A 120 3.39 6.65 4.92
C PRO A 120 2.06 5.95 5.23
N ARG A 121 0.94 6.44 4.69
CA ARG A 121 -0.39 5.84 4.89
C ARG A 121 -0.48 4.43 4.35
N THR A 122 0.09 4.18 3.18
CA THR A 122 0.09 2.85 2.54
C THR A 122 0.94 1.86 3.33
N LEU A 123 2.12 2.30 3.82
CA LEU A 123 2.96 1.48 4.69
C LEU A 123 2.28 1.21 6.04
N SER A 124 1.67 2.22 6.65
CA SER A 124 0.89 2.08 7.88
C SER A 124 -0.27 1.11 7.69
N ALA A 125 -1.03 1.20 6.61
CA ALA A 125 -2.13 0.29 6.30
C ALA A 125 -1.66 -1.16 6.13
N LEU A 126 -0.54 -1.37 5.44
CA LEU A 126 0.06 -2.70 5.32
C LEU A 126 0.52 -3.24 6.68
N LEU A 127 1.15 -2.40 7.50
CA LEU A 127 1.57 -2.74 8.86
C LEU A 127 0.37 -3.11 9.74
N ILE A 128 -0.72 -2.33 9.66
CA ILE A 128 -1.98 -2.62 10.35
C ILE A 128 -2.55 -3.97 9.92
N LEU A 129 -2.54 -4.30 8.62
CA LEU A 129 -3.01 -5.61 8.15
C LEU A 129 -2.15 -6.76 8.69
N VAL A 130 -0.82 -6.60 8.72
CA VAL A 130 0.10 -7.60 9.28
C VAL A 130 -0.13 -7.75 10.79
N VAL A 131 -0.12 -6.66 11.54
CA VAL A 131 -0.31 -6.67 13.00
C VAL A 131 -1.69 -7.19 13.35
N GLY A 132 -2.73 -6.71 12.67
CA GLY A 132 -4.11 -7.15 12.87
C GLY A 132 -4.31 -8.63 12.55
N TRP A 133 -3.62 -9.15 11.54
CA TRP A 133 -3.60 -10.57 11.27
C TRP A 133 -2.90 -11.38 12.37
N LEU A 134 -1.74 -10.91 12.87
CA LEU A 134 -1.04 -11.57 13.97
C LEU A 134 -1.94 -11.59 15.22
N ALA A 135 -2.54 -10.44 15.55
CA ALA A 135 -3.46 -10.27 16.65
C ALA A 135 -4.68 -11.18 16.51
N ALA A 136 -5.29 -11.28 15.34
CA ALA A 136 -6.46 -12.14 15.10
C ALA A 136 -6.15 -13.62 15.35
N ASN A 137 -4.95 -14.08 15.00
CA ASN A 137 -4.53 -15.46 15.25
C ASN A 137 -4.25 -15.70 16.73
N PHE A 138 -3.53 -14.77 17.38
CA PHE A 138 -3.24 -14.84 18.81
C PHE A 138 -4.51 -14.83 19.66
N LEU A 139 -5.39 -13.86 19.41
CA LEU A 139 -6.67 -13.72 20.10
C LEU A 139 -7.60 -14.90 19.79
N GLY A 140 -7.67 -15.36 18.55
CA GLY A 140 -8.47 -16.52 18.18
C GLY A 140 -8.04 -17.79 18.93
N GLN A 141 -6.74 -18.04 19.06
CA GLN A 141 -6.25 -19.17 19.87
C GLN A 141 -6.46 -18.95 21.38
N GLY A 142 -6.23 -17.74 21.89
CA GLY A 142 -6.48 -17.42 23.29
C GLY A 142 -7.94 -17.65 23.68
N VAL A 143 -8.87 -17.19 22.84
CA VAL A 143 -10.32 -17.42 23.03
C VAL A 143 -10.66 -18.90 22.93
N LEU A 144 -10.06 -19.65 22.01
CA LEU A 144 -10.28 -21.10 21.94
C LEU A 144 -9.86 -21.80 23.23
N ILE A 145 -8.66 -21.51 23.73
CA ILE A 145 -8.13 -22.13 24.96
C ILE A 145 -9.01 -21.74 26.15
N ALA A 146 -9.37 -20.47 26.29
CA ALA A 146 -10.24 -20.00 27.36
C ALA A 146 -11.62 -20.65 27.31
N ALA A 147 -12.24 -20.73 26.12
CA ALA A 147 -13.57 -21.30 25.96
C ALA A 147 -13.60 -22.82 26.17
N VAL A 148 -12.55 -23.55 25.74
CA VAL A 148 -12.40 -24.98 26.02
C VAL A 148 -12.20 -25.21 27.53
N ASN A 149 -11.35 -24.42 28.19
CA ASN A 149 -11.13 -24.52 29.64
C ASN A 149 -12.38 -24.17 30.45
N ALA A 150 -13.26 -23.30 29.92
CA ALA A 150 -14.55 -22.98 30.51
C ALA A 150 -15.65 -24.03 30.22
N GLY A 151 -15.34 -25.09 29.47
CA GLY A 151 -16.32 -26.13 29.13
C GLY A 151 -17.40 -25.70 28.15
N LEU A 152 -17.19 -24.61 27.39
CA LEU A 152 -18.19 -24.10 26.45
C LEU A 152 -18.32 -25.04 25.23
N PRO A 153 -19.53 -25.55 24.91
CA PRO A 153 -19.73 -26.46 23.77
C PRO A 153 -19.35 -25.83 22.43
N GLU A 154 -19.46 -24.50 22.33
CA GLU A 154 -19.27 -23.72 21.10
C GLU A 154 -17.91 -23.02 21.03
N ALA A 155 -16.91 -23.48 21.79
CA ALA A 155 -15.59 -22.86 21.87
C ALA A 155 -14.93 -22.57 20.51
N ARG A 156 -15.14 -23.45 19.52
CA ARG A 156 -14.63 -23.27 18.15
C ARG A 156 -15.33 -22.13 17.40
N VAL A 157 -16.62 -21.93 17.63
CA VAL A 157 -17.41 -20.86 17.01
C VAL A 157 -16.99 -19.51 17.60
N LEU A 158 -16.87 -19.42 18.93
CA LEU A 158 -16.40 -18.23 19.64
C LEU A 158 -14.99 -17.82 19.19
N ALA A 159 -14.06 -18.77 19.12
CA ALA A 159 -12.70 -18.52 18.62
C ALA A 159 -12.68 -18.00 17.18
N ARG A 160 -13.55 -18.57 16.32
CA ARG A 160 -13.70 -18.15 14.93
C ARG A 160 -14.31 -16.76 14.84
N ALA A 161 -15.33 -16.46 15.63
CA ALA A 161 -15.97 -15.14 15.70
C ALA A 161 -14.96 -14.06 16.13
N ALA A 162 -14.20 -14.32 17.20
CA ALA A 162 -13.15 -13.41 17.67
C ALA A 162 -12.09 -13.13 16.57
N ARG A 163 -11.65 -14.18 15.87
CA ARG A 163 -10.69 -14.03 14.76
C ARG A 163 -11.27 -13.17 13.62
N TRP A 164 -12.51 -13.42 13.20
CA TRP A 164 -13.15 -12.64 12.14
C TRP A 164 -13.39 -11.19 12.55
N LEU A 165 -13.77 -10.94 13.81
CA LEU A 165 -13.96 -9.60 14.34
C LEU A 165 -12.67 -8.79 14.26
N VAL A 166 -11.55 -9.36 14.71
CA VAL A 166 -10.24 -8.67 14.68
C VAL A 166 -9.77 -8.43 13.24
N LEU A 167 -9.98 -9.39 12.33
CA LEU A 167 -9.64 -9.22 10.91
C LEU A 167 -10.49 -8.15 10.24
N LEU A 168 -11.80 -8.13 10.50
CA LEU A 168 -12.72 -7.11 10.01
C LEU A 168 -12.27 -5.72 10.49
N PHE A 169 -11.93 -5.59 11.76
CA PHE A 169 -11.47 -4.34 12.36
C PHE A 169 -10.13 -3.88 11.78
N ALA A 170 -9.17 -4.79 11.63
CA ALA A 170 -7.87 -4.49 11.02
C ALA A 170 -8.01 -4.04 9.56
N PHE A 171 -8.88 -4.70 8.79
CA PHE A 171 -9.15 -4.35 7.41
C PHE A 171 -9.82 -2.98 7.28
N ALA A 172 -10.83 -2.72 8.11
CA ALA A 172 -11.50 -1.43 8.20
C ALA A 172 -10.53 -0.29 8.55
N THR A 173 -9.67 -0.51 9.55
CA THR A 173 -8.65 0.45 9.96
C THR A 173 -7.66 0.71 8.83
N ALA A 174 -7.20 -0.33 8.12
CA ALA A 174 -6.32 -0.19 6.98
C ALA A 174 -6.96 0.63 5.83
N LEU A 175 -8.25 0.41 5.53
CA LEU A 175 -8.99 1.22 4.55
C LEU A 175 -9.07 2.69 4.97
N THR A 176 -9.37 2.95 6.25
CA THR A 176 -9.47 4.31 6.78
C THR A 176 -8.12 5.05 6.78
N GLU A 177 -7.01 4.32 6.92
CA GLU A 177 -5.65 4.89 6.84
C GLU A 177 -5.25 5.23 5.40
N ILE A 178 -5.64 4.40 4.42
CA ILE A 178 -5.44 4.73 3.00
C ILE A 178 -6.31 5.93 2.59
N GLY A 179 -7.35 6.25 3.37
CA GLY A 179 -8.29 7.32 3.09
C GLY A 179 -9.44 6.88 2.17
N ILE A 180 -9.62 5.58 1.98
CA ILE A 180 -10.70 5.02 1.17
C ILE A 180 -11.95 4.91 2.05
N GLY A 181 -12.99 5.67 1.74
CA GLY A 181 -14.32 5.49 2.31
C GLY A 181 -14.37 5.54 3.84
N ARG A 182 -13.51 6.35 4.49
CA ARG A 182 -13.44 6.46 5.96
C ARG A 182 -14.82 6.62 6.59
N ASP A 183 -15.62 7.53 6.07
CA ASP A 183 -16.96 7.81 6.60
C ASP A 183 -17.90 6.61 6.40
N MET A 184 -17.81 5.94 5.24
CA MET A 184 -18.59 4.72 4.98
C MET A 184 -18.24 3.60 5.97
N VAL A 185 -16.94 3.42 6.28
CA VAL A 185 -16.48 2.42 7.24
C VAL A 185 -17.02 2.72 8.65
N VAL A 186 -16.94 3.97 9.10
CA VAL A 186 -17.45 4.39 10.41
C VAL A 186 -18.96 4.16 10.51
N VAL A 187 -19.72 4.55 9.48
CA VAL A 187 -21.18 4.34 9.43
C VAL A 187 -21.52 2.84 9.43
N ALA A 188 -20.84 2.03 8.62
CA ALA A 188 -21.09 0.59 8.56
C ALA A 188 -20.83 -0.10 9.90
N PHE A 189 -19.76 0.26 10.59
CA PHE A 189 -19.46 -0.23 11.94
C PHE A 189 -20.49 0.24 12.96
N GLY A 190 -20.92 1.50 12.88
CA GLY A 190 -21.99 2.04 13.72
C GLY A 190 -23.30 1.28 13.54
N ILE A 191 -23.70 0.98 12.30
CA ILE A 191 -24.90 0.18 12.01
C ILE A 191 -24.74 -1.26 12.51
N LEU A 192 -23.58 -1.89 12.29
CA LEU A 192 -23.34 -3.27 12.71
C LEU A 192 -23.41 -3.42 14.23
N PHE A 193 -22.68 -2.58 14.96
CA PHE A 193 -22.67 -2.63 16.42
C PHE A 193 -23.98 -2.11 17.02
N GLY A 194 -24.57 -1.06 16.45
CA GLY A 194 -25.90 -0.57 16.86
C GLY A 194 -26.98 -1.63 16.67
N GLY A 195 -26.98 -2.33 15.54
CA GLY A 195 -27.89 -3.44 15.27
C GLY A 195 -27.67 -4.62 16.22
N LEU A 196 -26.41 -4.95 16.53
CA LEU A 196 -26.07 -6.00 17.50
C LEU A 196 -26.60 -5.68 18.91
N VAL A 197 -26.42 -4.43 19.36
CA VAL A 197 -26.88 -3.96 20.68
C VAL A 197 -28.41 -3.97 20.76
N LEU A 198 -29.11 -3.59 19.68
CA LEU A 198 -30.58 -3.61 19.65
C LEU A 198 -31.16 -5.03 19.55
N ALA A 199 -30.38 -6.01 19.09
CA ALA A 199 -30.80 -7.40 18.95
C ALA A 199 -30.58 -8.23 20.23
N LEU A 200 -29.72 -7.77 21.14
CA LEU A 200 -29.46 -8.36 22.45
C LEU A 200 -30.48 -7.89 23.49
#